data_AF-A0A7Z8R227-F1
#
_entry.id   AF-A0A7Z8R227-F1
#
_cell.length_a   1.000
_cell.length_b   1.000
_cell.length_c   1.000
_cell.angle_alpha   90.00
_cell.angle_beta   90.00
_cell.angle_gamma   90.00
#
_symmetry.space_group_name_H-M   'P 1'
#
loop_
_entity.id
_entity.type
_entity.pdbx_description
1 polymer ?
#
loop_
_entity_poly.entity_id
_entity_poly.type
_entity_poly.pdbx_seq_one_letter_code
_entity_poly.pdbx_strand_id
1 'polypeptide(L)' 'NYITDNGCEIIDVHNMEIAEPLALERLVNNLAGVVSVGIFGLRPADVVLIAKESGVETM' A
#
# COMPACT_ATOMS: atom_id res chain seq x y z
N ASN A 1 18.88 -2.22 6.98
CA ASN A 1 18.27 -0.90 6.74
C ASN A 1 18.42 -0.54 5.28
N TYR A 2 17.31 -0.26 4.62
CA TYR A 2 17.27 0.23 3.25
C TYR A 2 16.88 1.72 3.27
N ILE A 3 17.46 2.50 2.36
CA ILE A 3 17.19 3.92 2.19
C ILE A 3 16.61 4.12 0.80
N THR A 4 15.47 4.82 0.72
CA THR A 4 14.82 5.14 -0.55
C THR A 4 15.62 6.16 -1.36
N ASP A 5 15.27 6.34 -2.62
CA ASP A 5 15.74 7.44 -3.47
C ASP A 5 15.48 8.83 -2.85
N ASN A 6 14.38 8.97 -2.09
CA ASN A 6 14.05 10.17 -1.33
C ASN A 6 14.77 10.28 0.03
N GLY A 7 15.68 9.36 0.35
CA GLY A 7 16.50 9.42 1.57
C GLY A 7 15.78 9.00 2.85
N CYS A 8 14.66 8.27 2.75
CA CYS A 8 13.88 7.83 3.91
C CYS A 8 14.12 6.35 4.23
N GLU A 9 13.96 5.97 5.49
CA GLU A 9 13.91 4.56 5.90
C GLU A 9 12.55 3.93 5.56
N ILE A 10 12.54 2.61 5.35
CA ILE A 10 11.30 1.82 5.23
C ILE A 10 11.13 1.00 6.51
N ILE A 11 9.91 1.01 7.06
CA ILE A 11 9.51 0.17 8.18
C ILE A 11 8.47 -0.84 7.67
N ASP A 12 8.87 -2.11 7.58
CA ASP A 12 7.96 -3.21 7.25
C ASP A 12 7.17 -3.65 8.50
N VAL A 13 5.87 -3.39 8.50
CA VAL A 13 4.97 -3.75 9.62
C VAL A 13 4.34 -5.11 9.36
N HIS A 14 4.62 -6.09 10.22
CA HIS A 14 4.11 -7.46 10.10
C HIS A 14 2.90 -7.72 11.01
N ASN A 15 2.14 -8.78 10.71
CA ASN A 15 1.03 -9.30 11.52
C ASN A 15 -0.11 -8.31 11.81
N MET A 16 -0.31 -7.31 10.94
CA MET A 16 -1.41 -6.38 11.05
C MET A 16 -2.62 -6.90 10.26
N GLU A 17 -3.76 -6.99 10.93
CA GLU A 17 -5.05 -7.23 10.27
C GLU A 17 -5.64 -5.89 9.81
N ILE A 18 -5.84 -5.72 8.51
CA ILE A 18 -6.31 -4.46 7.92
C ILE A 18 -7.78 -4.60 7.54
N ALA A 19 -8.67 -4.39 8.52
CA ALA A 19 -10.12 -4.43 8.30
C ALA A 19 -10.64 -3.21 7.53
N GLU A 20 -10.08 -2.02 7.80
CA GLU A 20 -10.50 -0.75 7.21
C GLU A 20 -9.32 -0.03 6.51
N PRO A 21 -8.93 -0.46 5.29
CA PRO A 21 -7.72 0.03 4.64
C PRO A 21 -7.73 1.54 4.38
N LEU A 22 -8.89 2.12 4.05
CA LEU A 22 -9.02 3.56 3.80
C LEU A 22 -8.82 4.39 5.08
N ALA A 23 -9.34 3.91 6.22
CA ALA A 23 -9.18 4.57 7.50
C ALA A 23 -7.72 4.49 7.97
N LEU A 24 -7.11 3.30 7.83
CA LEU A 24 -5.71 3.09 8.17
C LEU A 24 -4.77 3.94 7.32
N GLU A 25 -4.97 4.00 6.00
CA GLU A 25 -4.19 4.85 5.09
C GLU A 25 -4.26 6.33 5.50
N ARG A 26 -5.47 6.85 5.78
CA ARG A 26 -5.66 8.23 6.26
C ARG A 26 -4.95 8.47 7.58
N LEU A 27 -5.02 7.52 8.52
CA LEU A 27 -4.40 7.65 9.82
C LEU A 27 -2.87 7.72 9.70
N VAL A 28 -2.26 6.77 8.99
CA VAL A 28 -0.80 6.66 8.87
C VAL A 28 -0.22 7.86 8.11
N ASN A 29 -0.88 8.32 7.05
CA ASN A 29 -0.47 9.51 6.31
C ASN A 29 -0.46 10.80 7.16
N ASN A 30 -1.18 10.84 8.30
CA ASN A 30 -1.21 12.00 9.20
C ASN A 30 -0.20 11.90 10.38
N LEU A 31 0.59 10.84 10.45
CA LEU A 31 1.65 10.72 11.46
C LEU A 31 2.85 11.57 11.06
N ALA A 32 3.30 12.46 11.95
CA ALA A 32 4.47 13.28 11.70
C ALA A 32 5.71 12.41 11.43
N GLY A 33 6.43 12.71 10.34
CA GLY A 33 7.61 11.96 9.89
C GLY A 33 7.30 10.82 8.92
N VAL A 34 6.04 10.40 8.76
CA VAL A 34 5.66 9.50 7.67
C VAL A 34 5.73 10.27 6.35
N VAL A 35 6.48 9.73 5.41
CA VAL A 35 6.56 10.28 4.04
C VAL A 35 5.49 9.65 3.14
N SER A 36 5.26 8.33 3.28
CA SER A 36 4.21 7.60 2.56
C SER A 36 3.89 6.28 3.27
N VAL A 37 2.71 5.73 3.02
CA VAL A 37 2.30 4.38 3.41
C VAL A 37 1.94 3.57 2.16
N GLY A 38 2.33 2.30 2.12
CA GLY A 38 2.09 1.41 0.97
C GLY A 38 0.66 0.88 0.84
N ILE A 39 -0.35 1.60 1.37
CA ILE A 39 -1.77 1.25 1.24
C ILE A 39 -2.37 2.16 0.17
N PHE A 40 -2.96 1.56 -0.86
CA PHE A 40 -3.55 2.26 -2.01
C PHE A 40 -5.08 2.12 -2.00
N GLY A 41 -5.72 2.47 -0.90
CA GLY A 41 -7.17 2.36 -0.71
C GLY A 41 -7.92 3.64 -1.12
N LEU A 42 -7.35 4.81 -0.89
CA LEU A 42 -7.96 6.11 -1.28
C LEU A 42 -7.94 6.33 -2.80
N ARG A 43 -6.93 5.79 -3.48
CA ARG A 43 -6.87 5.69 -4.94
C ARG A 43 -6.58 4.23 -5.33
N PRO A 44 -7.62 3.38 -5.43
CA PRO A 44 -7.44 1.98 -5.81
C PRO A 44 -7.12 1.86 -7.31
N ALA A 45 -6.79 0.65 -7.74
CA ALA A 45 -6.66 0.34 -9.16
C ALA A 45 -8.00 0.57 -9.88
N ASP A 46 -7.95 1.27 -11.01
CA ASP A 46 -9.11 1.47 -11.88
C ASP A 46 -9.42 0.18 -12.68
N VAL A 47 -8.40 -0.63 -12.97
CA VAL A 47 -8.47 -1.93 -13.65
C VAL A 47 -7.37 -2.85 -13.09
N VAL A 48 -7.70 -4.12 -12.86
CA VAL A 48 -6.73 -5.15 -12.44
C VAL A 48 -6.61 -6.22 -13.52
N LEU A 49 -5.39 -6.49 -13.97
CA LEU A 49 -5.08 -7.61 -14.87
C LEU A 49 -4.52 -8.78 -14.07
N ILE A 50 -5.26 -9.89 -14.00
CA ILE A 50 -4.89 -11.09 -13.25
C ILE A 50 -4.46 -12.18 -14.24
N ALA A 51 -3.18 -12.57 -14.18
CA ALA A 51 -2.69 -13.72 -14.92
C ALA A 51 -3.12 -15.01 -14.21
N LYS A 52 -3.99 -15.80 -14.85
CA LYS A 52 -4.43 -17.14 -14.42
C LYS A 52 -3.89 -18.18 -15.41
N GLU A 53 -3.89 -19.45 -15.03
CA GLU A 53 -3.54 -20.55 -15.96
C GLU A 53 -4.43 -20.57 -17.21
N SER A 54 -5.69 -20.12 -17.09
CA SER A 54 -6.66 -20.02 -18.18
C SER A 54 -6.49 -18.78 -19.07
N GLY A 55 -5.53 -17.90 -18.77
CA GLY A 55 -5.31 -16.63 -19.47
C GLY A 55 -5.38 -15.40 -18.56
N VAL A 56 -5.40 -14.21 -19.17
CA VAL A 56 -5.48 -12.93 -18.45
C VAL A 56 -6.95 -12.55 -18.23
N GLU A 57 -7.32 -12.30 -16.99
CA GLU A 57 -8.62 -11.75 -16.60
C GLU A 57 -8.49 -10.26 -16.27
N THR A 58 -9.47 -9.47 -16.71
CA THR A 58 -9.58 -8.05 -16.36
C THR A 58 -10.70 -7.90 -15.34
N MET A 59 -10.39 -7.31 -14.18
CA MET A 59 -11.33 -6.98 -13.10
C MET A 59 -11.41 -5.48 -12.84
#